data_AF-A0A3M0MGR3-F1
#
_entry.id   AF-A0A3M0MGR3-F1
#
_cell.length_a   1.000
_cell.length_b   1.000
_cell.length_c   1.000
_cell.angle_alpha   90.00
_cell.angle_beta   90.00
_cell.angle_gamma   90.00
#
_symmetry.space_group_name_H-M   'P 1'
#
loop_
_entity.id
_entity.type
_entity.pdbx_description
1 polymer ?
#
loop_
_entity_poly.entity_id
_entity_poly.type
_entity_poly.pdbx_seq_one_letter_code
_entity_poly.pdbx_strand_id
1 'polypeptide(L)'
;MTTPPKARRFHASTDESVRRTGSKSEKAAPKAKPKVRVELRKKDPDQAAPGKAPQSPPESEAEARERFMFTEPVDDGFGDFRLTEKPDEKAPEKPAGKASGKTAEEAGDKSEPGEDREAKLKAIREERLSERQLRIARRIASLHQIKVASDEEAVLELRERGIDPSHRAALKQILSSEGHRAGTSPAANTPAIRPPSSPPAVKETPGLPSREDMTEARRAAEIYRIQQEMAARRRRRLAMLGARVLVFVILPTILAGWYYYAIATPLYATKSQFQIQTAETSGSATSGGLFGSSPLANNTDSVAVQSYLTSRAAMLRLNEELGFKDVFQDPALDSIKRLPENATNEEAYEVYRDSVIIGYDPTEGMINMEVIAPDPKISEEFSRALIRYAEEQVDNMTSRLRDDQMEGARRNYEDAEAKVLEAQQRVQEAQTQLGVLDPQAESSVVMTQITQLESQLTEKRLELGQLLTNPRPVQSRVEGAKGDIARLEQMIAETRKQLTQDNDTRNSLAQITGELRIAEGELLTRQELLASAAEQLEAAQIEANKQVRYLSMSVSPIPPDEATYPRAFQNTLVAFLIFMGIYLMLSLTVSILREQVST
;
A
#
# COMPACT_ATOMS: atom_id res chain seq x y z
N MET A 1 -18.21 31.72 -18.94
CA MET A 1 -19.49 31.67 -18.21
C MET A 1 -20.11 30.30 -18.45
N THR A 2 -20.28 29.50 -17.41
CA THR A 2 -20.83 28.14 -17.47
C THR A 2 -21.64 27.91 -16.19
N THR A 3 -22.92 27.52 -16.33
CA THR A 3 -23.86 27.41 -15.20
C THR A 3 -23.87 26.00 -14.61
N PRO A 4 -23.77 25.84 -13.27
CA PRO A 4 -23.94 24.54 -12.62
C PRO A 4 -25.42 24.11 -12.59
N PRO A 5 -25.73 22.80 -12.64
CA PRO A 5 -27.10 22.30 -12.56
C PRO A 5 -27.68 22.41 -11.13
N LYS A 6 -29.01 22.56 -11.04
CA LYS A 6 -29.74 22.65 -9.77
C LYS A 6 -29.94 21.28 -9.13
N ALA A 7 -29.55 21.14 -7.86
CA ALA A 7 -29.97 20.01 -7.03
C ALA A 7 -31.49 20.04 -6.78
N ARG A 8 -32.18 18.91 -6.96
CA ARG A 8 -33.58 18.72 -6.52
C ARG A 8 -33.58 18.05 -5.14
N ARG A 9 -34.21 18.69 -4.15
CA ARG A 9 -34.56 18.05 -2.87
C ARG A 9 -35.86 17.27 -3.06
N PHE A 10 -35.88 16.00 -2.67
CA PHE A 10 -37.13 15.26 -2.46
C PHE A 10 -37.52 15.36 -0.99
N HIS A 11 -38.78 15.71 -0.73
CA HIS A 11 -39.38 15.62 0.59
C HIS A 11 -40.11 14.29 0.69
N ALA A 12 -39.84 13.50 1.74
CA ALA A 12 -40.67 12.37 2.09
C ALA A 12 -41.83 12.86 2.97
N SER A 13 -43.08 12.66 2.52
CA SER A 13 -44.28 12.86 3.32
C SER A 13 -44.76 11.55 3.90
N THR A 14 -44.89 11.47 5.21
CA THR A 14 -45.42 10.30 5.93
C THR A 14 -46.95 10.27 5.88
N ASP A 15 -47.54 9.59 4.88
CA ASP A 15 -48.98 9.32 4.83
C ASP A 15 -49.31 8.04 4.04
N GLU A 16 -49.07 6.87 4.64
CA GLU A 16 -49.98 5.73 4.46
C GLU A 16 -49.96 4.83 5.70
N SER A 17 -50.92 5.05 6.61
CA SER A 17 -51.04 4.28 7.86
C SER A 17 -52.37 3.55 7.94
N VAL A 18 -52.35 2.23 7.66
CA VAL A 18 -53.53 1.38 7.80
C VAL A 18 -53.22 0.18 8.69
N ARG A 19 -53.71 0.22 9.94
CA ARG A 19 -53.79 -0.96 10.81
C ARG A 19 -54.84 -1.93 10.26
N ARG A 20 -54.55 -3.23 10.27
CA ARG A 20 -55.58 -4.27 10.24
C ARG A 20 -55.55 -5.10 11.52
N THR A 21 -56.70 -5.24 12.16
CA THR A 21 -56.85 -5.88 13.47
C THR A 21 -57.41 -7.30 13.38
N GLY A 22 -56.73 -8.25 14.02
CA GLY A 22 -57.35 -9.36 14.78
C GLY A 22 -58.13 -10.46 14.05
N SER A 23 -57.61 -11.69 14.15
CA SER A 23 -58.42 -12.92 14.20
C SER A 23 -57.76 -13.91 15.19
N LYS A 24 -58.41 -15.04 15.49
CA LYS A 24 -58.09 -15.96 16.61
C LYS A 24 -57.64 -17.37 16.17
N SER A 25 -57.20 -18.14 17.16
CA SER A 25 -56.72 -19.55 17.13
C SER A 25 -55.30 -19.76 16.59
N GLU A 26 -54.53 -20.76 17.04
CA GLU A 26 -54.82 -21.84 18.00
C GLU A 26 -53.61 -22.20 18.90
N LYS A 27 -53.79 -23.09 19.90
CA LYS A 27 -52.71 -23.55 20.80
C LYS A 27 -52.06 -24.84 20.31
N ALA A 28 -50.72 -24.90 20.27
CA ALA A 28 -49.97 -26.16 20.26
C ALA A 28 -48.57 -26.02 20.91
N ALA A 29 -48.13 -27.08 21.60
CA ALA A 29 -46.79 -27.29 22.19
C ALA A 29 -46.67 -28.77 22.63
N PRO A 30 -45.50 -29.31 23.05
CA PRO A 30 -44.10 -28.91 22.81
C PRO A 30 -43.27 -30.07 22.18
N LYS A 31 -41.95 -29.87 21.97
CA LYS A 31 -40.85 -30.88 22.03
C LYS A 31 -39.50 -30.14 21.89
N ALA A 32 -38.57 -30.22 22.85
CA ALA A 32 -37.68 -31.34 23.23
C ALA A 32 -36.39 -31.40 22.37
N LYS A 33 -35.24 -30.99 22.96
CA LYS A 33 -33.91 -30.99 22.32
C LYS A 33 -33.24 -32.37 22.44
N PRO A 34 -32.58 -32.91 21.39
CA PRO A 34 -31.68 -34.05 21.52
C PRO A 34 -30.35 -33.64 22.18
N LYS A 35 -29.77 -34.53 23.00
CA LYS A 35 -28.38 -34.41 23.48
C LYS A 35 -27.46 -35.18 22.53
N VAL A 36 -26.44 -34.53 21.97
CA VAL A 36 -25.36 -35.22 21.25
C VAL A 36 -24.34 -35.75 22.25
N ARG A 37 -23.88 -36.99 22.04
CA ARG A 37 -22.89 -37.69 22.86
C ARG A 37 -21.59 -37.77 22.08
N VAL A 38 -20.51 -37.21 22.62
CA VAL A 38 -19.18 -37.29 22.01
C VAL A 38 -18.49 -38.55 22.49
N GLU A 39 -18.08 -39.43 21.57
CA GLU A 39 -17.17 -40.54 21.86
C GLU A 39 -15.87 -40.35 21.08
N LEU A 40 -14.78 -40.11 21.81
CA LEU A 40 -13.43 -40.07 21.27
C LEU A 40 -12.91 -41.51 21.14
N ARG A 41 -12.55 -41.94 19.93
CA ARG A 41 -11.72 -43.13 19.74
C ARG A 41 -10.35 -42.78 19.17
N LYS A 42 -9.34 -43.30 19.86
CA LYS A 42 -7.91 -43.12 19.63
C LYS A 42 -7.47 -43.88 18.38
N LYS A 43 -6.57 -43.28 17.58
CA LYS A 43 -5.91 -43.95 16.45
C LYS A 43 -4.50 -44.35 16.90
N ASP A 44 -4.22 -45.65 16.91
CA ASP A 44 -2.87 -46.16 17.19
C ASP A 44 -1.99 -46.11 15.92
N PRO A 45 -0.64 -46.11 16.06
CA PRO A 45 0.25 -45.66 15.00
C PRO A 45 0.87 -46.81 14.20
N ASP A 46 0.32 -47.12 13.03
CA ASP A 46 1.07 -47.87 12.00
C ASP A 46 0.54 -47.67 10.58
N GLN A 47 1.15 -46.71 9.85
CA GLN A 47 1.29 -46.70 8.39
C GLN A 47 2.17 -45.52 7.96
N ALA A 48 3.17 -45.79 7.12
CA ALA A 48 4.19 -44.82 6.74
C ALA A 48 3.80 -43.99 5.51
N ALA A 49 4.31 -42.75 5.45
CA ALA A 49 4.38 -41.94 4.23
C ALA A 49 5.87 -41.72 3.86
N PRO A 50 6.24 -41.78 2.56
CA PRO A 50 7.64 -41.67 2.14
C PRO A 50 8.11 -40.21 1.98
N GLY A 51 9.42 -40.00 2.07
CA GLY A 51 10.08 -38.79 1.56
C GLY A 51 10.38 -37.70 2.59
N LYS A 52 11.51 -37.84 3.31
CA LYS A 52 12.18 -36.70 3.95
C LYS A 52 13.69 -36.81 3.72
N ALA A 53 14.31 -35.75 3.20
CA ALA A 53 15.75 -35.66 3.04
C ALA A 53 16.45 -35.59 4.41
N PRO A 54 17.71 -36.04 4.54
CA PRO A 54 18.41 -36.10 5.82
C PRO A 54 18.66 -34.70 6.40
N GLN A 55 18.48 -34.56 7.71
CA GLN A 55 18.87 -33.37 8.47
C GLN A 55 20.36 -33.47 8.82
N SER A 56 21.08 -32.35 8.72
CA SER A 56 22.46 -32.22 9.20
C SER A 56 22.53 -32.22 10.74
N PRO A 57 23.68 -32.58 11.34
CA PRO A 57 23.88 -32.49 12.80
C PRO A 57 23.90 -31.03 13.28
N PRO A 58 23.69 -30.76 14.58
CA PRO A 58 23.93 -29.44 15.15
C PRO A 58 25.42 -29.10 15.14
N GLU A 59 25.78 -27.95 14.56
CA GLU A 59 27.16 -27.41 14.60
C GLU A 59 27.58 -27.10 16.04
N SER A 60 28.87 -27.25 16.34
CA SER A 60 29.43 -26.96 17.66
C SER A 60 29.91 -25.51 17.79
N GLU A 61 29.93 -24.96 19.02
CA GLU A 61 30.43 -23.59 19.27
C GLU A 61 31.89 -23.34 18.85
N ALA A 62 32.66 -24.41 18.59
CA ALA A 62 34.03 -24.31 18.09
C ALA A 62 34.06 -23.87 16.62
N GLU A 63 33.26 -24.53 15.77
CA GLU A 63 33.24 -24.31 14.32
C GLU A 63 32.70 -22.91 13.97
N ALA A 64 31.72 -22.43 14.75
CA ALA A 64 31.23 -21.06 14.64
C ALA A 64 32.30 -20.00 14.94
N ARG A 65 33.27 -20.30 15.82
CA ARG A 65 34.34 -19.35 16.20
C ARG A 65 35.47 -19.28 15.17
N GLU A 66 35.76 -20.37 14.45
CA GLU A 66 36.79 -20.36 13.40
C GLU A 66 36.34 -19.55 12.17
N ARG A 67 35.04 -19.59 11.81
CA ARG A 67 34.49 -18.80 10.69
C ARG A 67 34.61 -17.28 10.86
N PHE A 68 34.72 -16.77 12.10
CA PHE A 68 34.89 -15.33 12.36
C PHE A 68 36.33 -14.81 12.21
N MET A 69 37.31 -15.69 11.95
CA MET A 69 38.74 -15.33 12.01
C MET A 69 39.47 -15.43 10.65
N PHE A 70 38.76 -15.74 9.56
CA PHE A 70 39.30 -15.72 8.19
C PHE A 70 38.83 -14.49 7.40
N THR A 71 39.77 -13.83 6.72
CA THR A 71 39.50 -12.65 5.88
C THR A 71 40.02 -12.88 4.46
N GLU A 72 39.27 -13.65 3.68
CA GLU A 72 39.37 -13.67 2.20
C GLU A 72 38.12 -12.99 1.61
N PRO A 73 38.20 -12.37 0.42
CA PRO A 73 37.05 -11.70 -0.18
C PRO A 73 35.97 -12.71 -0.58
N VAL A 74 34.75 -12.52 -0.07
CA VAL A 74 33.57 -13.30 -0.47
C VAL A 74 33.02 -12.72 -1.76
N ASP A 75 32.78 -13.59 -2.75
CA ASP A 75 32.14 -13.25 -4.03
C ASP A 75 30.68 -12.82 -3.79
N ASP A 76 30.39 -11.53 -3.99
CA ASP A 76 29.09 -10.91 -3.77
C ASP A 76 28.14 -10.97 -4.99
N GLY A 77 28.39 -11.90 -5.92
CA GLY A 77 27.35 -12.49 -6.78
C GLY A 77 26.82 -11.64 -7.93
N PHE A 78 27.30 -10.39 -8.07
CA PHE A 78 26.99 -9.52 -9.21
C PHE A 78 28.10 -9.56 -10.27
N GLY A 79 27.85 -10.32 -11.34
CA GLY A 79 28.76 -10.39 -12.50
C GLY A 79 29.00 -9.04 -13.18
N ASP A 80 30.18 -8.90 -13.80
CA ASP A 80 30.79 -7.68 -14.34
C ASP A 80 29.97 -6.96 -15.44
N PHE A 81 28.95 -6.20 -15.04
CA PHE A 81 28.05 -5.46 -15.94
C PHE A 81 28.61 -4.08 -16.33
N ARG A 82 29.41 -4.03 -17.40
CA ARG A 82 30.03 -2.79 -17.90
C ARG A 82 29.16 -2.04 -18.91
N LEU A 83 28.41 -1.05 -18.43
CA LEU A 83 27.48 -0.25 -19.25
C LEU A 83 28.13 0.95 -19.99
N THR A 84 29.27 0.74 -20.68
CA THR A 84 29.78 1.72 -21.67
C THR A 84 30.65 1.06 -22.75
N GLU A 85 30.08 0.79 -23.92
CA GLU A 85 30.81 0.72 -25.19
C GLU A 85 30.05 1.49 -26.27
N LYS A 86 30.77 2.07 -27.23
CA LYS A 86 30.20 2.79 -28.38
C LYS A 86 30.25 1.89 -29.63
N PRO A 87 29.19 1.84 -30.45
CA PRO A 87 29.33 1.47 -31.84
C PRO A 87 29.91 2.65 -32.64
N ASP A 88 30.73 2.33 -33.63
CA ASP A 88 31.39 3.29 -34.52
C ASP A 88 30.60 3.56 -35.81
N GLU A 89 31.11 4.51 -36.60
CA GLU A 89 30.91 4.64 -38.05
C GLU A 89 29.51 5.05 -38.61
N LYS A 90 29.37 6.33 -39.01
CA LYS A 90 29.51 6.73 -40.43
C LYS A 90 29.50 8.24 -40.71
N ALA A 91 30.35 8.63 -41.66
CA ALA A 91 30.40 9.93 -42.38
C ALA A 91 29.75 9.74 -43.78
N PRO A 92 29.86 10.64 -44.82
CA PRO A 92 30.53 11.94 -44.98
C PRO A 92 29.52 13.06 -45.43
N GLU A 93 29.81 14.25 -45.99
CA GLU A 93 30.96 15.02 -46.53
C GLU A 93 31.01 16.42 -45.81
N LYS A 94 31.99 17.36 -45.88
CA LYS A 94 32.91 17.89 -46.93
C LYS A 94 32.23 18.75 -48.03
N PRO A 95 32.99 19.50 -48.85
CA PRO A 95 34.46 19.73 -48.90
C PRO A 95 34.85 21.11 -48.32
N ALA A 96 36.10 21.63 -48.32
CA ALA A 96 37.46 21.20 -48.74
C ALA A 96 38.49 21.78 -47.73
N GLY A 97 39.82 21.63 -47.81
CA GLY A 97 40.74 20.84 -48.63
C GLY A 97 42.11 20.79 -47.90
N LYS A 98 42.88 19.69 -47.96
CA LYS A 98 43.99 19.42 -48.92
C LYS A 98 45.12 20.48 -48.93
N ALA A 99 46.42 20.12 -48.92
CA ALA A 99 47.10 18.82 -48.72
C ALA A 99 48.64 19.03 -48.60
N SER A 100 49.37 17.95 -48.29
CA SER A 100 50.86 17.84 -48.28
C SER A 100 51.57 18.48 -47.07
N GLY A 101 52.68 17.91 -46.54
CA GLY A 101 53.20 16.56 -46.80
C GLY A 101 54.67 16.33 -46.41
N LYS A 102 54.88 15.43 -45.44
CA LYS A 102 56.15 14.77 -45.04
C LYS A 102 57.33 15.62 -44.51
N THR A 103 57.75 15.22 -43.30
CA THR A 103 59.13 15.20 -42.73
C THR A 103 59.92 16.51 -42.58
N ALA A 104 60.18 16.80 -41.30
CA ALA A 104 61.38 17.45 -40.73
C ALA A 104 61.81 18.83 -41.26
N GLU A 105 61.71 19.85 -40.40
CA GLU A 105 62.90 20.52 -39.88
C GLU A 105 62.63 21.27 -38.55
N GLU A 106 63.55 22.14 -38.15
CA GLU A 106 63.73 22.73 -36.81
C GLU A 106 62.75 23.87 -36.46
N ALA A 107 62.65 24.16 -35.15
CA ALA A 107 62.57 25.49 -34.51
C ALA A 107 61.43 26.50 -34.84
N GLY A 108 61.21 27.43 -33.89
CA GLY A 108 60.36 28.62 -34.03
C GLY A 108 58.90 28.39 -33.58
N ASP A 109 58.43 28.83 -32.41
CA ASP A 109 58.36 30.18 -31.81
C ASP A 109 57.09 30.97 -32.22
N LYS A 110 56.47 31.63 -31.23
CA LYS A 110 55.31 32.56 -31.29
C LYS A 110 53.89 31.98 -31.34
N SER A 111 53.55 31.20 -30.32
CA SER A 111 52.24 31.33 -29.65
C SER A 111 52.11 32.74 -29.03
N GLU A 112 50.89 33.25 -28.83
CA GLU A 112 50.69 34.49 -28.09
C GLU A 112 50.88 34.28 -26.56
N PRO A 113 51.57 35.19 -25.83
CA PRO A 113 52.03 34.95 -24.46
C PRO A 113 50.94 34.88 -23.38
N GLY A 114 49.65 34.92 -23.75
CA GLY A 114 48.51 34.81 -22.85
C GLY A 114 48.08 33.38 -22.55
N GLU A 115 47.84 32.58 -23.59
CA GLU A 115 47.22 31.24 -23.45
C GLU A 115 48.13 30.26 -22.70
N ASP A 116 49.43 30.26 -23.01
CA ASP A 116 50.44 29.46 -22.30
C ASP A 116 50.53 29.81 -20.80
N ARG A 117 50.31 31.08 -20.43
CA ARG A 117 50.34 31.52 -19.03
C ARG A 117 49.12 31.00 -18.26
N GLU A 118 47.93 31.02 -18.87
CA GLU A 118 46.74 30.41 -18.26
C GLU A 118 46.86 28.89 -18.10
N ALA A 119 47.43 28.19 -19.09
CA ALA A 119 47.65 26.75 -19.01
C ALA A 119 48.57 26.38 -17.83
N LYS A 120 49.70 27.09 -17.68
CA LYS A 120 50.62 26.92 -16.54
C LYS A 120 49.96 27.24 -15.19
N LEU A 121 49.12 28.29 -15.11
CA LEU A 121 48.39 28.62 -13.88
C LEU A 121 47.37 27.53 -13.49
N LYS A 122 46.70 26.91 -14.46
CA LYS A 122 45.79 25.77 -14.24
C LYS A 122 46.55 24.55 -13.69
N ALA A 123 47.71 24.20 -14.26
CA ALA A 123 48.57 23.13 -13.75
C ALA A 123 49.03 23.37 -12.29
N ILE A 124 49.45 24.59 -11.94
CA ILE A 124 49.85 24.94 -10.56
C ILE A 124 48.67 24.83 -9.57
N ARG A 125 47.44 25.10 -10.02
CA ARG A 125 46.22 24.91 -9.22
C ARG A 125 45.88 23.43 -9.04
N GLU A 126 46.13 22.61 -10.05
CA GLU A 126 45.97 21.14 -10.02
C GLU A 126 47.01 20.44 -9.11
N GLU A 127 48.21 21.00 -8.94
CA GLU A 127 49.21 20.54 -7.96
C GLU A 127 48.75 20.62 -6.49
N ARG A 128 47.64 21.33 -6.19
CA ARG A 128 47.05 21.46 -4.83
C ARG A 128 48.05 21.86 -3.74
N LEU A 129 48.90 22.85 -4.00
CA LEU A 129 49.84 23.37 -2.99
C LEU A 129 49.10 23.88 -1.75
N SER A 130 49.68 23.63 -0.57
CA SER A 130 49.10 24.11 0.70
C SER A 130 49.17 25.64 0.82
N GLU A 131 48.21 26.25 1.52
CA GLU A 131 48.20 27.69 1.82
C GLU A 131 49.51 28.22 2.43
N ARG A 132 50.25 27.34 3.14
CA ARG A 132 51.54 27.68 3.73
C ARG A 132 52.62 27.84 2.65
N GLN A 133 52.63 26.97 1.64
CA GLN A 133 53.53 27.08 0.49
C GLN A 133 53.17 28.30 -0.37
N LEU A 134 51.89 28.53 -0.62
CA LEU A 134 51.37 29.70 -1.35
C LEU A 134 51.78 31.03 -0.66
N ARG A 135 51.58 31.13 0.66
CA ARG A 135 52.05 32.29 1.45
C ARG A 135 53.57 32.47 1.43
N ILE A 136 54.35 31.38 1.43
CA ILE A 136 55.81 31.43 1.30
C ILE A 136 56.22 31.92 -0.09
N ALA A 137 55.59 31.42 -1.16
CA ALA A 137 55.84 31.85 -2.54
C ALA A 137 55.55 33.35 -2.73
N ARG A 138 54.37 33.84 -2.29
CA ARG A 138 54.04 35.28 -2.29
C ARG A 138 55.10 36.11 -1.55
N ARG A 139 55.59 35.62 -0.41
CA ARG A 139 56.61 36.32 0.39
C ARG A 139 57.99 36.33 -0.31
N ILE A 140 58.40 35.24 -0.94
CA ILE A 140 59.62 35.18 -1.77
C ILE A 140 59.50 36.14 -2.96
N ALA A 141 58.38 36.13 -3.69
CA ALA A 141 58.15 37.04 -4.80
C ALA A 141 58.28 38.52 -4.37
N SER A 142 57.72 38.87 -3.20
CA SER A 142 57.87 40.22 -2.63
C SER A 142 59.31 40.59 -2.25
N LEU A 143 60.14 39.63 -1.80
CA LEU A 143 61.56 39.85 -1.52
C LEU A 143 62.37 40.08 -2.80
N HIS A 144 61.99 39.41 -3.90
CA HIS A 144 62.55 39.63 -5.24
C HIS A 144 61.89 40.80 -6.00
N GLN A 145 61.04 41.60 -5.33
CA GLN A 145 60.31 42.76 -5.86
C GLN A 145 59.38 42.46 -7.07
N ILE A 146 59.01 41.19 -7.26
CA ILE A 146 58.07 40.76 -8.29
C ILE A 146 56.66 41.20 -7.85
N LYS A 147 55.97 41.97 -8.69
CA LYS A 147 54.55 42.32 -8.50
C LYS A 147 53.69 41.19 -9.04
N VAL A 148 52.71 40.76 -8.25
CA VAL A 148 51.90 39.57 -8.54
C VAL A 148 50.46 39.77 -8.06
N ALA A 149 49.47 39.23 -8.79
CA ALA A 149 48.05 39.36 -8.44
C ALA A 149 47.50 38.14 -7.68
N SER A 150 48.06 36.94 -7.91
CA SER A 150 47.68 35.69 -7.21
C SER A 150 48.90 34.95 -6.62
N ASP A 151 48.67 34.10 -5.62
CA ASP A 151 49.71 33.27 -5.01
C ASP A 151 50.20 32.17 -5.96
N GLU A 152 49.31 31.67 -6.82
CA GLU A 152 49.61 30.68 -7.86
C GLU A 152 50.51 31.29 -8.94
N GLU A 153 50.23 32.55 -9.29
CA GLU A 153 51.07 33.37 -10.16
C GLU A 153 52.42 33.69 -9.50
N ALA A 154 52.48 33.80 -8.17
CA ALA A 154 53.74 33.97 -7.45
C ALA A 154 54.59 32.68 -7.46
N VAL A 155 53.97 31.50 -7.49
CA VAL A 155 54.69 30.24 -7.77
C VAL A 155 55.18 30.21 -9.22
N LEU A 156 54.37 30.64 -10.19
CA LEU A 156 54.72 30.68 -11.61
C LEU A 156 55.91 31.59 -11.90
N GLU A 157 55.84 32.87 -11.52
CA GLU A 157 56.88 33.87 -11.74
C GLU A 157 58.21 33.50 -11.03
N LEU A 158 58.16 32.74 -9.95
CA LEU A 158 59.36 32.23 -9.27
C LEU A 158 59.95 31.00 -10.00
N ARG A 159 59.11 30.04 -10.42
CA ARG A 159 59.55 28.89 -11.22
C ARG A 159 60.13 29.29 -12.58
N GLU A 160 59.53 30.26 -13.26
CA GLU A 160 60.07 30.80 -14.53
C GLU A 160 61.40 31.55 -14.34
N ARG A 161 61.79 31.88 -13.10
CA ARG A 161 63.12 32.39 -12.73
C ARG A 161 64.01 31.35 -12.04
N GLY A 162 63.62 30.06 -12.05
CA GLY A 162 64.39 28.95 -11.47
C GLY A 162 64.42 28.90 -9.94
N ILE A 163 63.48 29.57 -9.25
CA ILE A 163 63.41 29.65 -7.79
C ILE A 163 62.21 28.84 -7.29
N ASP A 164 62.39 27.55 -7.01
CA ASP A 164 61.29 26.73 -6.48
C ASP A 164 60.98 27.05 -4.99
N PRO A 165 59.77 27.56 -4.65
CA PRO A 165 59.40 27.89 -3.28
C PRO A 165 59.16 26.65 -2.40
N SER A 166 59.08 25.46 -3.01
CA SER A 166 58.96 24.16 -2.35
C SER A 166 60.29 23.66 -1.77
N HIS A 167 61.45 24.10 -2.28
CA HIS A 167 62.74 23.55 -1.89
C HIS A 167 63.25 24.09 -0.55
N ARG A 168 63.70 23.16 0.30
CA ARG A 168 64.15 23.40 1.70
C ARG A 168 65.30 24.41 1.85
N ALA A 169 66.00 24.74 0.76
CA ALA A 169 67.07 25.73 0.71
C ALA A 169 66.55 27.17 0.85
N ALA A 170 65.56 27.57 0.05
CA ALA A 170 64.96 28.92 0.12
C ALA A 170 64.37 29.19 1.52
N LEU A 171 63.69 28.19 2.09
CA LEU A 171 63.15 28.23 3.45
C LEU A 171 64.23 28.48 4.53
N LYS A 172 65.43 27.90 4.39
CA LYS A 172 66.57 28.19 5.28
C LYS A 172 67.08 29.63 5.14
N GLN A 173 67.12 30.15 3.91
CA GLN A 173 67.65 31.50 3.62
C GLN A 173 66.71 32.62 4.08
N ILE A 174 65.39 32.37 4.09
CA ILE A 174 64.40 33.24 4.72
C ILE A 174 64.57 33.21 6.24
N LEU A 175 64.65 32.02 6.86
CA LEU A 175 64.83 31.90 8.31
C LEU A 175 66.13 32.54 8.81
N SER A 176 67.23 32.45 8.05
CA SER A 176 68.48 33.14 8.42
C SER A 176 68.39 34.66 8.26
N SER A 177 67.86 35.16 7.13
CA SER A 177 67.73 36.61 6.89
C SER A 177 66.72 37.30 7.83
N GLU A 178 65.66 36.60 8.21
CA GLU A 178 64.69 37.07 9.22
C GLU A 178 65.30 37.08 10.63
N GLY A 179 66.15 36.10 10.97
CA GLY A 179 67.00 36.12 12.16
C GLY A 179 68.00 37.29 12.19
N HIS A 180 68.53 37.71 11.03
CA HIS A 180 69.39 38.90 10.94
C HIS A 180 68.61 40.21 11.07
N ARG A 181 67.39 40.31 10.51
CA ARG A 181 66.50 41.47 10.69
C ARG A 181 65.98 41.63 12.12
N ALA A 182 65.80 40.54 12.86
CA ALA A 182 65.45 40.59 14.28
C ALA A 182 66.60 41.08 15.18
N GLY A 183 67.84 41.12 14.67
CA GLY A 183 69.03 41.56 15.40
C GLY A 183 69.52 42.99 15.08
N THR A 184 68.94 43.68 14.11
CA THR A 184 69.37 45.03 13.73
C THR A 184 68.73 46.12 14.60
N SER A 185 69.55 46.83 15.37
CA SER A 185 69.18 48.07 16.06
C SER A 185 68.58 49.11 15.10
N PRO A 186 67.63 49.96 15.54
CA PRO A 186 67.05 51.00 14.71
C PRO A 186 68.10 52.02 14.27
N ALA A 187 68.02 52.48 13.02
CA ALA A 187 68.89 53.53 12.50
C ALA A 187 68.59 54.88 13.19
N ALA A 188 69.64 55.66 13.43
CA ALA A 188 69.47 57.04 13.87
C ALA A 188 68.83 57.90 12.76
N ASN A 189 68.06 58.91 13.16
CA ASN A 189 67.35 59.88 12.32
C ASN A 189 66.04 59.39 11.64
N THR A 190 65.02 59.11 12.46
CA THR A 190 63.61 59.37 12.09
C THR A 190 62.98 60.33 13.11
N PRO A 191 62.22 61.35 12.69
CA PRO A 191 61.72 62.38 13.61
C PRO A 191 60.48 61.92 14.38
N ALA A 192 60.66 61.53 15.64
CA ALA A 192 59.57 61.21 16.54
C ALA A 192 58.94 62.48 17.16
N ILE A 193 57.66 62.72 16.89
CA ILE A 193 56.90 63.84 17.48
C ILE A 193 56.64 63.55 18.96
N ARG A 194 57.14 64.42 19.86
CA ARG A 194 56.90 64.37 21.31
C ARG A 194 55.74 65.27 21.73
N PRO A 195 54.63 64.74 22.28
CA PRO A 195 53.79 65.49 23.21
C PRO A 195 54.54 65.69 24.57
N PRO A 196 54.15 66.69 25.38
CA PRO A 196 54.96 67.19 26.50
C PRO A 196 54.96 66.30 27.76
N SER A 197 55.99 66.50 28.59
CA SER A 197 56.23 65.80 29.85
C SER A 197 55.40 66.33 31.02
N SER A 198 54.81 65.42 31.80
CA SER A 198 54.29 65.68 33.15
C SER A 198 55.31 65.26 34.22
N PRO A 199 55.30 65.86 35.43
CA PRO A 199 56.32 65.61 36.46
C PRO A 199 56.30 64.19 37.05
N PRO A 200 57.40 63.74 37.69
CA PRO A 200 57.56 62.35 38.13
C PRO A 200 56.72 62.01 39.36
N ALA A 201 55.57 61.39 39.14
CA ALA A 201 54.91 60.61 40.18
C ALA A 201 55.74 59.35 40.48
N VAL A 202 56.17 59.19 41.74
CA VAL A 202 56.93 58.01 42.18
C VAL A 202 56.05 56.77 42.07
N LYS A 203 56.29 55.97 41.02
CA LYS A 203 55.83 54.58 40.98
C LYS A 203 56.91 53.72 41.59
N GLU A 204 56.62 53.13 42.74
CA GLU A 204 57.42 52.05 43.30
C GLU A 204 57.46 50.90 42.28
N THR A 205 58.61 50.66 41.68
CA THR A 205 58.86 49.43 40.93
C THR A 205 58.99 48.29 41.94
N PRO A 206 58.13 47.25 41.91
CA PRO A 206 58.35 46.07 42.73
C PRO A 206 59.73 45.49 42.38
N GLY A 207 60.59 45.34 43.39
CA GLY A 207 61.98 44.96 43.19
C GLY A 207 62.10 43.60 42.50
N LEU A 208 62.47 43.59 41.21
CA LEU A 208 62.87 42.39 40.51
C LEU A 208 64.15 41.87 41.18
N PRO A 209 64.18 40.63 41.72
CA PRO A 209 65.33 40.14 42.45
C PRO A 209 66.56 40.00 41.54
N SER A 210 67.70 40.50 42.00
CA SER A 210 68.99 40.33 41.34
C SER A 210 69.29 38.83 41.11
N ARG A 211 69.95 38.52 40.00
CA ARG A 211 70.08 37.14 39.47
C ARG A 211 70.87 36.16 40.34
N GLU A 212 71.49 36.61 41.42
CA GLU A 212 72.54 35.87 42.14
C GLU A 212 72.00 35.04 43.33
N ASP A 213 70.82 35.37 43.87
CA ASP A 213 70.21 34.71 45.06
C ASP A 213 69.20 33.58 44.74
N MET A 214 69.14 33.13 43.48
CA MET A 214 68.24 32.06 43.02
C MET A 214 68.85 30.67 43.18
N THR A 215 68.96 30.22 44.43
CA THR A 215 69.33 28.84 44.78
C THR A 215 68.37 27.83 44.13
N GLU A 216 68.85 26.61 43.85
CA GLU A 216 68.07 25.58 43.17
C GLU A 216 66.83 25.17 43.98
N ALA A 217 66.94 25.14 45.31
CA ALA A 217 65.81 24.94 46.22
C ALA A 217 64.72 26.02 46.09
N ARG A 218 65.10 27.30 45.92
CA ARG A 218 64.13 28.37 45.62
C ARG A 218 63.48 28.18 44.26
N ARG A 219 64.24 27.83 43.21
CA ARG A 219 63.67 27.54 41.88
C ARG A 219 62.69 26.37 41.93
N ALA A 220 63.03 25.29 42.64
CA ALA A 220 62.15 24.14 42.84
C ALA A 220 60.87 24.52 43.60
N ALA A 221 60.96 25.34 44.65
CA ALA A 221 59.81 25.85 45.38
C ALA A 221 58.90 26.75 44.51
N GLU A 222 59.48 27.61 43.67
CA GLU A 222 58.72 28.46 42.73
C GLU A 222 58.05 27.62 41.64
N ILE A 223 58.74 26.63 41.07
CA ILE A 223 58.15 25.66 40.13
C ILE A 223 57.00 24.90 40.81
N TYR A 224 57.15 24.46 42.06
CA TYR A 224 56.11 23.74 42.79
C TYR A 224 54.90 24.64 43.11
N ARG A 225 55.10 25.91 43.46
CA ARG A 225 54.03 26.91 43.57
C ARG A 225 53.30 27.10 42.25
N ILE A 226 54.02 27.32 41.15
CA ILE A 226 53.43 27.50 39.82
C ILE A 226 52.63 26.25 39.41
N GLN A 227 53.13 25.04 39.70
CA GLN A 227 52.39 23.79 39.52
C GLN A 227 51.13 23.71 40.40
N GLN A 228 51.21 24.06 41.69
CA GLN A 228 50.05 24.10 42.58
C GLN A 228 49.00 25.12 42.12
N GLU A 229 49.40 26.32 41.69
CA GLU A 229 48.47 27.31 41.15
C GLU A 229 47.88 26.88 39.79
N MET A 230 48.66 26.23 38.91
CA MET A 230 48.13 25.66 37.68
C MET A 230 47.14 24.53 37.98
N ALA A 231 47.43 23.67 38.95
CA ALA A 231 46.52 22.62 39.41
C ALA A 231 45.25 23.21 40.04
N ALA A 232 45.36 24.26 40.87
CA ALA A 232 44.22 24.96 41.46
C ALA A 232 43.37 25.66 40.39
N ARG A 233 43.98 26.32 39.41
CA ARG A 233 43.29 26.94 38.26
C ARG A 233 42.60 25.88 37.38
N ARG A 234 43.24 24.73 37.13
CA ARG A 234 42.63 23.58 36.43
C ARG A 234 41.46 22.99 37.23
N ARG A 235 41.63 22.71 38.52
CA ARG A 235 40.58 22.21 39.43
C ARG A 235 39.37 23.16 39.48
N ARG A 236 39.58 24.48 39.60
CA ARG A 236 38.48 25.47 39.55
C ARG A 236 37.75 25.48 38.19
N ARG A 237 38.47 25.38 37.06
CA ARG A 237 37.85 25.28 35.72
C ARG A 237 37.06 23.98 35.54
N LEU A 238 37.61 22.85 35.96
CA LEU A 238 36.93 21.55 35.93
C LEU A 238 35.71 21.53 36.85
N ALA A 239 35.78 22.12 38.05
CA ALA A 239 34.65 22.25 38.95
C ALA A 239 33.53 23.13 38.35
N MET A 240 33.87 24.26 37.70
CA MET A 240 32.87 25.07 36.99
C MET A 240 32.26 24.36 35.79
N LEU A 241 33.03 23.54 35.06
CA LEU A 241 32.50 22.72 33.96
C LEU A 241 31.59 21.61 34.49
N GLY A 242 32.00 20.90 35.55
CA GLY A 242 31.20 19.89 36.23
C GLY A 242 29.91 20.46 36.81
N ALA A 243 29.95 21.65 37.43
CA ALA A 243 28.76 22.35 37.91
C ALA A 243 27.81 22.73 36.76
N ARG A 244 28.32 23.15 35.60
CA ARG A 244 27.49 23.41 34.41
C ARG A 244 26.84 22.14 33.88
N VAL A 245 27.59 21.05 33.72
CA VAL A 245 27.03 19.75 33.30
C VAL A 245 26.01 19.24 34.33
N LEU A 246 26.26 19.44 35.63
CA LEU A 246 25.33 19.04 36.68
C LEU A 246 24.01 19.82 36.62
N VAL A 247 24.05 21.14 36.40
CA VAL A 247 22.85 21.98 36.31
C VAL A 247 22.10 21.84 34.98
N PHE A 248 22.81 21.75 33.84
CA PHE A 248 22.19 21.73 32.50
C PHE A 248 21.92 20.34 31.93
N VAL A 249 22.52 19.28 32.48
CA VAL A 249 22.32 17.89 32.02
C VAL A 249 21.80 17.00 33.15
N ILE A 250 22.53 16.89 34.26
CA ILE A 250 22.21 15.90 35.31
C ILE A 250 20.92 16.27 36.04
N LEU A 251 20.73 17.53 36.45
CA LEU A 251 19.54 18.00 37.15
C LEU A 251 18.23 17.81 36.34
N PRO A 252 18.12 18.25 35.07
CA PRO A 252 16.92 18.00 34.28
C PRO A 252 16.74 16.50 33.94
N THR A 253 17.83 15.72 33.83
CA THR A 253 17.73 14.25 33.73
C THR A 253 17.14 13.62 34.99
N ILE A 254 17.56 14.07 36.18
CA ILE A 254 17.02 13.58 37.46
C ILE A 254 15.55 13.97 37.62
N LEU A 255 15.14 15.17 37.19
CA LEU A 255 13.72 15.56 37.16
C LEU A 255 12.91 14.67 36.21
N ALA A 256 13.39 14.41 35.00
CA ALA A 256 12.74 13.51 34.06
C ALA A 256 12.66 12.07 34.61
N GLY A 257 13.69 11.59 35.29
CA GLY A 257 13.69 10.28 35.95
C GLY A 257 12.73 10.19 37.12
N TRP A 258 12.72 11.20 38.00
CA TRP A 258 11.75 11.25 39.09
C TRP A 258 10.31 11.25 38.57
N TYR A 259 10.03 11.97 37.48
CA TYR A 259 8.75 11.90 36.78
C TYR A 259 8.44 10.48 36.26
N TYR A 260 9.31 9.87 35.45
CA TYR A 260 9.06 8.56 34.85
C TYR A 260 9.02 7.38 35.86
N TYR A 261 9.61 7.53 37.05
CA TYR A 261 9.64 6.49 38.08
C TYR A 261 8.65 6.70 39.25
N ALA A 262 8.14 7.92 39.46
CA ALA A 262 7.32 8.24 40.64
C ALA A 262 6.05 9.07 40.39
N ILE A 263 5.81 9.56 39.16
CA ILE A 263 4.60 10.32 38.79
C ILE A 263 3.85 9.65 37.64
N ALA A 264 4.57 9.29 36.58
CA ALA A 264 3.96 8.82 35.34
C ALA A 264 3.20 7.49 35.53
N THR A 265 1.91 7.49 35.21
CA THR A 265 1.01 6.34 35.35
C THR A 265 1.51 5.13 34.55
N PRO A 266 1.52 3.90 35.12
CA PRO A 266 1.78 2.69 34.37
C PRO A 266 0.69 2.46 33.31
N LEU A 267 1.09 2.03 32.12
CA LEU A 267 0.20 1.69 31.02
C LEU A 267 0.53 0.29 30.50
N TYR A 268 -0.52 -0.49 30.26
CA TYR A 268 -0.51 -1.91 29.93
C TYR A 268 -0.87 -2.08 28.46
N ALA A 269 -0.03 -2.77 27.69
CA ALA A 269 -0.21 -2.95 26.26
C ALA A 269 -0.62 -4.40 25.92
N THR A 270 -1.91 -4.63 25.68
CA THR A 270 -2.38 -5.91 25.13
C THR A 270 -2.01 -5.98 23.64
N LYS A 271 -1.36 -7.06 23.24
CA LYS A 271 -0.97 -7.32 21.85
C LYS A 271 -1.84 -8.44 21.26
N SER A 272 -2.15 -8.30 19.98
CA SER A 272 -2.99 -9.22 19.21
C SER A 272 -2.55 -9.22 17.75
N GLN A 273 -2.72 -10.35 17.07
CA GLN A 273 -2.34 -10.52 15.66
C GLN A 273 -3.37 -11.38 14.94
N PHE A 274 -3.88 -10.91 13.81
CA PHE A 274 -4.92 -11.59 13.06
C PHE A 274 -4.76 -11.40 11.55
N GLN A 275 -5.41 -12.28 10.78
CA GLN A 275 -5.43 -12.27 9.32
C GLN A 275 -6.88 -12.32 8.82
N ILE A 276 -7.15 -11.61 7.73
CA ILE A 276 -8.41 -11.77 6.99
C ILE A 276 -8.21 -12.89 5.98
N GLN A 277 -9.03 -13.94 6.08
CA GLN A 277 -8.99 -15.10 5.18
C GLN A 277 -10.30 -15.21 4.40
N THR A 278 -10.20 -15.49 3.11
CA THR A 278 -11.33 -15.84 2.23
C THR A 278 -11.56 -17.34 2.26
N ALA A 279 -12.82 -17.78 2.31
CA ALA A 279 -13.19 -19.20 2.26
C ALA A 279 -13.06 -19.81 0.84
N GLU A 280 -11.85 -19.82 0.27
CA GLU A 280 -11.57 -20.52 -0.98
C GLU A 280 -11.75 -22.04 -0.82
N THR A 281 -12.88 -22.57 -1.30
CA THR A 281 -12.96 -23.99 -1.66
C THR A 281 -11.92 -24.27 -2.74
N SER A 282 -10.96 -25.16 -2.46
CA SER A 282 -9.80 -25.50 -3.32
C SER A 282 -10.18 -26.32 -4.58
N GLY A 283 -11.29 -25.96 -5.23
CA GLY A 283 -12.03 -26.78 -6.17
C GLY A 283 -12.42 -26.06 -7.46
N SER A 284 -11.43 -25.60 -8.23
CA SER A 284 -11.30 -26.01 -9.64
C SER A 284 -10.02 -25.46 -10.28
N ALA A 285 -8.99 -26.30 -10.41
CA ALA A 285 -7.74 -25.95 -11.09
C ALA A 285 -7.82 -26.08 -12.63
N THR A 286 -9.00 -25.84 -13.22
CA THR A 286 -9.22 -25.99 -14.68
C THR A 286 -9.31 -24.63 -15.38
N SER A 287 -8.24 -24.28 -16.11
CA SER A 287 -8.20 -23.27 -17.18
C SER A 287 -8.78 -21.88 -16.86
N GLY A 288 -7.95 -20.97 -16.33
CA GLY A 288 -8.19 -19.51 -16.42
C GLY A 288 -7.62 -18.68 -15.26
N GLY A 289 -7.57 -19.26 -14.06
CA GLY A 289 -7.25 -18.53 -12.81
C GLY A 289 -5.78 -18.18 -12.58
N LEU A 290 -5.20 -17.26 -13.37
CA LEU A 290 -3.97 -16.55 -12.98
C LEU A 290 -4.25 -15.18 -12.36
N PHE A 291 -5.45 -14.63 -12.55
CA PHE A 291 -5.86 -13.31 -12.07
C PHE A 291 -6.87 -13.32 -10.91
N GLY A 292 -7.51 -14.46 -10.61
CA GLY A 292 -8.61 -14.54 -9.65
C GLY A 292 -8.19 -14.51 -8.17
N SER A 293 -7.11 -15.21 -7.82
CA SER A 293 -6.66 -15.45 -6.45
C SER A 293 -5.30 -14.78 -6.15
N SER A 294 -5.10 -13.56 -6.64
CA SER A 294 -3.88 -12.80 -6.34
C SER A 294 -3.87 -12.37 -4.86
N PRO A 295 -2.77 -12.57 -4.11
CA PRO A 295 -2.66 -12.11 -2.71
C PRO A 295 -2.81 -10.59 -2.56
N LEU A 296 -2.73 -9.84 -3.68
CA LEU A 296 -3.02 -8.42 -3.76
C LEU A 296 -4.49 -8.07 -3.41
N ALA A 297 -5.43 -9.02 -3.50
CA ALA A 297 -6.84 -8.80 -3.13
C ALA A 297 -7.05 -8.75 -1.61
N ASN A 298 -6.48 -9.69 -0.86
CA ASN A 298 -6.59 -9.71 0.61
C ASN A 298 -5.88 -8.50 1.25
N ASN A 299 -4.98 -7.85 0.51
CA ASN A 299 -4.31 -6.61 0.89
C ASN A 299 -5.29 -5.44 1.01
N THR A 300 -6.23 -5.27 0.08
CA THR A 300 -7.19 -4.14 0.12
C THR A 300 -8.14 -4.23 1.31
N ASP A 301 -8.59 -5.44 1.64
CA ASP A 301 -9.49 -5.66 2.77
C ASP A 301 -8.76 -5.45 4.11
N SER A 302 -7.48 -5.85 4.19
CA SER A 302 -6.63 -5.62 5.37
C SER A 302 -6.36 -4.12 5.60
N VAL A 303 -6.08 -3.37 4.52
CA VAL A 303 -5.92 -1.91 4.56
C VAL A 303 -7.26 -1.22 4.89
N ALA A 304 -8.40 -1.73 4.42
CA ALA A 304 -9.71 -1.18 4.78
C ALA A 304 -10.02 -1.35 6.28
N VAL A 305 -9.74 -2.53 6.85
CA VAL A 305 -9.88 -2.79 8.30
C VAL A 305 -8.91 -1.92 9.11
N GLN A 306 -7.63 -1.83 8.72
CA GLN A 306 -6.67 -0.92 9.36
C GLN A 306 -7.18 0.53 9.35
N SER A 307 -7.69 1.00 8.21
CA SER A 307 -8.23 2.36 8.04
C SER A 307 -9.47 2.61 8.88
N TYR A 308 -10.32 1.60 9.08
CA TYR A 308 -11.50 1.69 9.93
C TYR A 308 -11.13 1.70 11.41
N LEU A 309 -10.29 0.77 11.87
CA LEU A 309 -9.90 0.65 13.28
C LEU A 309 -9.07 1.86 13.75
N THR A 310 -8.27 2.47 12.88
CA THR A 310 -7.57 3.72 13.19
C THR A 310 -8.45 4.97 13.08
N SER A 311 -9.72 4.84 12.67
CA SER A 311 -10.61 5.99 12.45
C SER A 311 -11.31 6.50 13.72
N ARG A 312 -11.82 7.74 13.63
CA ARG A 312 -12.72 8.33 14.64
C ARG A 312 -13.99 7.48 14.87
N ALA A 313 -14.45 6.71 13.88
CA ALA A 313 -15.66 5.89 14.04
C ALA A 313 -15.42 4.70 14.99
N ALA A 314 -14.25 4.07 14.93
CA ALA A 314 -13.86 3.02 15.88
C ALA A 314 -13.67 3.58 17.29
N MET A 315 -13.04 4.75 17.44
CA MET A 315 -12.91 5.44 18.73
C MET A 315 -14.28 5.77 19.35
N LEU A 316 -15.19 6.37 18.58
CA LEU A 316 -16.52 6.74 19.06
C LEU A 316 -17.33 5.50 19.46
N ARG A 317 -17.30 4.43 18.66
CA ARG A 317 -17.94 3.16 19.00
C ARG A 317 -17.36 2.52 20.26
N LEU A 318 -16.03 2.53 20.42
CA LEU A 318 -15.36 2.04 21.64
C LEU A 318 -15.74 2.88 22.86
N ASN A 319 -15.96 4.19 22.69
CA ASN A 319 -16.48 5.06 23.74
C ASN A 319 -17.94 4.74 24.09
N GLU A 320 -18.79 4.48 23.10
CA GLU A 320 -20.21 4.15 23.30
C GLU A 320 -20.43 2.77 23.94
N GLU A 321 -19.56 1.79 23.70
CA GLU A 321 -19.67 0.44 24.29
C GLU A 321 -18.91 0.27 25.61
N LEU A 322 -17.70 0.84 25.74
CA LEU A 322 -16.77 0.57 26.86
C LEU A 322 -16.21 1.83 27.55
N GLY A 323 -16.75 3.03 27.31
CA GLY A 323 -16.39 4.23 28.07
C GLY A 323 -14.94 4.70 27.88
N PHE A 324 -14.40 4.59 26.66
CA PHE A 324 -13.01 4.97 26.32
C PHE A 324 -12.56 6.32 26.92
N LYS A 325 -13.36 7.38 26.83
CA LYS A 325 -13.03 8.68 27.44
C LYS A 325 -12.93 8.58 28.95
N ASP A 326 -13.90 7.93 29.60
CA ASP A 326 -14.01 7.85 31.06
C ASP A 326 -12.75 7.19 31.66
N VAL A 327 -12.24 6.13 31.01
CA VAL A 327 -10.99 5.45 31.36
C VAL A 327 -9.77 6.38 31.30
N PHE A 328 -9.70 7.27 30.30
CA PHE A 328 -8.61 8.25 30.18
C PHE A 328 -8.87 9.55 30.94
N GLN A 329 -10.07 9.75 31.50
CA GLN A 329 -10.43 10.87 32.37
C GLN A 329 -10.26 10.57 33.86
N ASP A 330 -10.03 9.30 34.25
CA ASP A 330 -9.85 8.89 35.65
C ASP A 330 -8.78 9.75 36.37
N PRO A 331 -9.12 10.40 37.50
CA PRO A 331 -8.19 11.19 38.31
C PRO A 331 -6.88 10.48 38.71
N ALA A 332 -6.84 9.14 38.69
CA ALA A 332 -5.62 8.34 38.91
C ALA A 332 -4.58 8.45 37.78
N LEU A 333 -4.96 8.91 36.58
CA LEU A 333 -3.99 9.24 35.53
C LEU A 333 -3.26 10.56 35.85
N ASP A 334 -1.96 10.56 35.56
CA ASP A 334 -1.11 11.74 35.55
C ASP A 334 -1.70 12.84 34.65
N SER A 335 -1.74 14.06 35.18
CA SER A 335 -2.02 15.33 34.51
C SER A 335 -1.52 15.49 33.07
N ILE A 336 -0.39 14.85 32.68
CA ILE A 336 0.17 14.94 31.32
C ILE A 336 -0.44 13.91 30.34
N LYS A 337 -1.04 12.82 30.85
CA LYS A 337 -1.68 11.78 30.04
C LYS A 337 -3.20 11.66 30.24
N ARG A 338 -3.74 12.27 31.28
CA ARG A 338 -5.18 12.33 31.56
C ARG A 338 -5.90 13.27 30.59
N LEU A 339 -6.97 12.78 30.00
CA LEU A 339 -7.91 13.55 29.18
C LEU A 339 -8.73 14.48 30.10
N PRO A 340 -9.00 15.76 29.74
CA PRO A 340 -9.80 16.65 30.58
C PRO A 340 -11.29 16.23 30.59
N GLU A 341 -12.00 16.49 31.70
CA GLU A 341 -13.41 16.09 31.91
C GLU A 341 -14.36 16.54 30.78
N ASN A 342 -14.10 17.73 30.21
CA ASN A 342 -14.91 18.32 29.12
C ASN A 342 -14.29 18.11 27.72
N ALA A 343 -13.47 17.07 27.53
CA ALA A 343 -12.75 16.84 26.29
C ALA A 343 -13.64 16.63 25.05
N THR A 344 -13.25 17.32 23.98
CA THR A 344 -13.79 17.13 22.64
C THR A 344 -13.51 15.72 22.10
N ASN A 345 -14.21 15.35 21.03
CA ASN A 345 -13.96 14.07 20.35
C ASN A 345 -12.61 14.06 19.61
N GLU A 346 -12.03 15.23 19.33
CA GLU A 346 -10.73 15.33 18.66
C GLU A 346 -9.57 15.10 19.66
N GLU A 347 -9.62 15.70 20.85
CA GLU A 347 -8.64 15.43 21.92
C GLU A 347 -8.67 13.95 22.34
N ALA A 348 -9.87 13.37 22.45
CA ALA A 348 -10.02 11.93 22.71
C ALA A 348 -9.49 11.06 21.55
N TYR A 349 -9.59 11.53 20.30
CA TYR A 349 -9.06 10.83 19.13
C TYR A 349 -7.52 10.90 19.06
N GLU A 350 -6.89 11.97 19.52
CA GLU A 350 -5.43 12.02 19.65
C GLU A 350 -4.93 11.01 20.69
N VAL A 351 -5.58 10.92 21.86
CA VAL A 351 -5.29 9.89 22.88
C VAL A 351 -5.54 8.48 22.32
N TYR A 352 -6.62 8.27 21.57
CA TYR A 352 -6.92 6.98 20.91
C TYR A 352 -5.84 6.57 19.91
N ARG A 353 -5.42 7.46 19.01
CA ARG A 353 -4.36 7.19 18.02
C ARG A 353 -3.02 6.86 18.69
N ASP A 354 -2.72 7.52 19.81
CA ASP A 354 -1.51 7.26 20.60
C ASP A 354 -1.59 5.98 21.47
N SER A 355 -2.80 5.40 21.61
CA SER A 355 -3.07 4.23 22.46
C SER A 355 -3.43 2.95 21.68
N VAL A 356 -3.94 3.08 20.45
CA VAL A 356 -4.36 1.98 19.58
C VAL A 356 -3.48 1.98 18.33
N ILE A 357 -2.41 1.18 18.40
CA ILE A 357 -1.36 1.11 17.37
C ILE A 357 -1.65 -0.09 16.47
N ILE A 358 -1.84 0.16 15.17
CA ILE A 358 -2.23 -0.87 14.19
C ILE A 358 -1.30 -0.85 12.98
N GLY A 359 -0.50 -1.90 12.84
CA GLY A 359 0.39 -2.12 11.70
C GLY A 359 -0.08 -3.28 10.84
N TYR A 360 -0.15 -3.09 9.53
CA TYR A 360 -0.38 -4.15 8.56
C TYR A 360 0.96 -4.56 7.91
N ASP A 361 1.28 -5.85 7.94
CA ASP A 361 2.41 -6.42 7.20
C ASP A 361 1.91 -7.01 5.87
N PRO A 362 2.32 -6.45 4.70
CA PRO A 362 1.90 -6.94 3.39
C PRO A 362 2.65 -8.19 2.90
N THR A 363 3.70 -8.62 3.61
CA THR A 363 4.52 -9.81 3.29
C THR A 363 3.95 -11.04 4.00
N GLU A 364 3.62 -10.91 5.29
CA GLU A 364 2.94 -11.97 6.04
C GLU A 364 1.41 -11.96 5.81
N GLY A 365 0.84 -10.83 5.39
CA GLY A 365 -0.60 -10.62 5.27
C GLY A 365 -1.29 -10.52 6.63
N MET A 366 -0.62 -9.93 7.62
CA MET A 366 -1.04 -9.93 9.03
C MET A 366 -1.32 -8.53 9.53
N ILE A 367 -2.39 -8.36 10.31
CA ILE A 367 -2.67 -7.14 11.08
C ILE A 367 -2.17 -7.37 12.50
N ASN A 368 -1.18 -6.56 12.90
CA ASN A 368 -0.67 -6.47 14.26
C ASN A 368 -1.37 -5.30 14.96
N MET A 369 -2.00 -5.56 16.10
CA MET A 369 -2.69 -4.55 16.90
C MET A 369 -2.23 -4.57 18.36
N GLU A 370 -1.76 -3.42 18.83
CA GLU A 370 -1.33 -3.16 20.20
C GLU A 370 -2.23 -2.09 20.81
N VAL A 371 -2.90 -2.43 21.92
CA VAL A 371 -3.90 -1.60 22.60
C VAL A 371 -3.39 -1.29 24.01
N ILE A 372 -3.21 -0.01 24.29
CA ILE A 372 -2.61 0.52 25.51
C ILE A 372 -3.71 1.11 26.40
N ALA A 373 -3.80 0.69 27.66
CA ALA A 373 -4.73 1.26 28.63
C ALA A 373 -4.11 1.37 30.05
N PRO A 374 -4.72 2.13 30.98
CA PRO A 374 -4.25 2.25 32.37
C PRO A 374 -4.39 0.99 33.22
N ASP A 375 -5.28 0.06 32.83
CA ASP A 375 -5.51 -1.24 33.49
C ASP A 375 -5.33 -2.39 32.47
N PRO A 376 -4.70 -3.52 32.85
CA PRO A 376 -4.42 -4.60 31.92
C PRO A 376 -5.68 -5.30 31.38
N LYS A 377 -6.76 -5.40 32.16
CA LYS A 377 -8.04 -5.97 31.70
C LYS A 377 -8.74 -5.02 30.75
N ILE A 378 -8.72 -3.71 31.03
CA ILE A 378 -9.31 -2.72 30.11
C ILE A 378 -8.56 -2.75 28.76
N SER A 379 -7.23 -2.94 28.76
CA SER A 379 -6.47 -3.12 27.51
C SER A 379 -6.89 -4.38 26.74
N GLU A 380 -7.25 -5.46 27.45
CA GLU A 380 -7.77 -6.70 26.87
C GLU A 380 -9.19 -6.52 26.31
N GLU A 381 -10.09 -5.90 27.08
CA GLU A 381 -11.49 -5.64 26.71
C GLU A 381 -11.57 -4.71 25.49
N PHE A 382 -10.78 -3.62 25.46
CA PHE A 382 -10.66 -2.75 24.29
C PHE A 382 -10.12 -3.52 23.07
N SER A 383 -9.10 -4.37 23.24
CA SER A 383 -8.58 -5.21 22.15
C SER A 383 -9.64 -6.19 21.62
N ARG A 384 -10.38 -6.86 22.50
CA ARG A 384 -11.51 -7.75 22.14
C ARG A 384 -12.67 -7.00 21.46
N ALA A 385 -12.94 -5.76 21.84
CA ALA A 385 -13.92 -4.93 21.14
C ALA A 385 -13.46 -4.56 19.73
N LEU A 386 -12.22 -4.09 19.58
CA LEU A 386 -11.66 -3.72 18.27
C LEU A 386 -11.56 -4.92 17.32
N ILE A 387 -11.26 -6.13 17.80
CA ILE A 387 -11.33 -7.36 16.98
C ILE A 387 -12.76 -7.66 16.49
N ARG A 388 -13.78 -7.54 17.36
CA ARG A 388 -15.19 -7.68 16.93
C ARG A 388 -15.58 -6.62 15.90
N TYR A 389 -15.12 -5.38 16.07
CA TYR A 389 -15.40 -4.31 15.11
C TYR A 389 -14.71 -4.57 13.76
N ALA A 390 -13.54 -5.21 13.76
CA ALA A 390 -12.84 -5.65 12.56
C ALA A 390 -13.61 -6.76 11.83
N GLU A 391 -14.06 -7.78 12.57
CA GLU A 391 -14.87 -8.89 12.06
C GLU A 391 -16.18 -8.38 11.43
N GLU A 392 -16.95 -7.56 12.15
CA GLU A 392 -18.15 -6.91 11.63
C GLU A 392 -17.88 -6.04 10.40
N GLN A 393 -16.76 -5.32 10.35
CA GLN A 393 -16.42 -4.47 9.20
C GLN A 393 -16.13 -5.31 7.95
N VAL A 394 -15.48 -6.46 8.10
CA VAL A 394 -15.24 -7.44 7.02
C VAL A 394 -16.55 -8.04 6.52
N ASP A 395 -17.45 -8.44 7.44
CA ASP A 395 -18.78 -8.93 7.08
C ASP A 395 -19.58 -7.88 6.31
N ASN A 396 -19.63 -6.64 6.80
CA ASN A 396 -20.35 -5.53 6.17
C ASN A 396 -19.81 -5.15 4.78
N MET A 397 -18.54 -5.45 4.48
CA MET A 397 -17.96 -5.27 3.13
C MET A 397 -18.45 -6.32 2.13
N THR A 398 -18.93 -7.48 2.57
CA THR A 398 -19.40 -8.57 1.69
C THR A 398 -20.91 -8.77 1.69
N SER A 399 -21.59 -8.57 2.83
CA SER A 399 -23.00 -8.90 3.02
C SER A 399 -23.88 -8.30 1.94
N ARG A 400 -23.82 -6.97 1.75
CA ARG A 400 -24.62 -6.25 0.76
C ARG A 400 -24.51 -6.82 -0.66
N LEU A 401 -23.28 -7.11 -1.11
CA LEU A 401 -23.07 -7.66 -2.46
C LEU A 401 -23.62 -9.09 -2.59
N ARG A 402 -23.48 -9.90 -1.53
CA ARG A 402 -24.01 -11.28 -1.47
C ARG A 402 -25.53 -11.26 -1.41
N ASP A 403 -26.12 -10.37 -0.62
CA ASP A 403 -27.56 -10.18 -0.47
C ASP A 403 -28.19 -9.66 -1.78
N ASP A 404 -27.61 -8.62 -2.41
CA ASP A 404 -28.06 -8.07 -3.70
C ASP A 404 -28.02 -9.14 -4.82
N GLN A 405 -26.95 -9.95 -4.88
CA GLN A 405 -26.83 -11.05 -5.86
C GLN A 405 -27.82 -12.17 -5.59
N MET A 406 -27.98 -12.59 -4.33
CA MET A 406 -28.94 -13.62 -3.93
C MET A 406 -30.39 -13.19 -4.16
N GLU A 407 -30.73 -11.94 -3.87
CA GLU A 407 -32.07 -11.39 -4.13
C GLU A 407 -32.33 -11.24 -5.63
N GLY A 408 -31.34 -10.79 -6.41
CA GLY A 408 -31.42 -10.73 -7.86
C GLY A 408 -31.67 -12.11 -8.51
N ALA A 409 -30.85 -13.11 -8.15
CA ALA A 409 -31.01 -14.47 -8.66
C ALA A 409 -32.34 -15.11 -8.23
N ARG A 410 -32.78 -14.88 -6.98
CA ARG A 410 -34.10 -15.28 -6.48
C ARG A 410 -35.23 -14.68 -7.31
N ARG A 411 -35.25 -13.36 -7.49
CA ARG A 411 -36.28 -12.65 -8.26
C ARG A 411 -36.33 -13.15 -9.71
N ASN A 412 -35.18 -13.40 -10.34
CA ASN A 412 -35.10 -13.95 -11.69
C ASN A 412 -35.71 -15.36 -11.79
N TYR A 413 -35.47 -16.22 -10.79
CA TYR A 413 -36.06 -17.56 -10.73
C TYR A 413 -37.59 -17.51 -10.50
N GLU A 414 -38.06 -16.72 -9.54
CA GLU A 414 -39.48 -16.58 -9.20
C GLU A 414 -40.28 -15.95 -10.38
N ASP A 415 -39.68 -15.00 -11.10
CA ASP A 415 -40.21 -14.44 -12.36
C ASP A 415 -40.22 -15.47 -13.50
N ALA A 416 -39.17 -16.28 -13.66
CA ALA A 416 -39.12 -17.35 -14.66
C ALA A 416 -40.15 -18.46 -14.39
N GLU A 417 -40.37 -18.84 -13.12
CA GLU A 417 -41.38 -19.81 -12.71
C GLU A 417 -42.79 -19.32 -13.05
N ALA A 418 -43.13 -18.09 -12.64
CA ALA A 418 -44.41 -17.45 -12.97
C ALA A 418 -44.65 -17.39 -14.50
N LYS A 419 -43.58 -17.12 -15.27
CA LYS A 419 -43.61 -17.07 -16.74
C LYS A 419 -43.77 -18.44 -17.41
N VAL A 420 -43.24 -19.51 -16.82
CA VAL A 420 -43.53 -20.89 -17.27
C VAL A 420 -44.99 -21.24 -17.00
N LEU A 421 -45.53 -20.90 -15.82
CA LEU A 421 -46.94 -21.14 -15.49
C LEU A 421 -47.89 -20.38 -16.43
N GLU A 422 -47.57 -19.12 -16.76
CA GLU A 422 -48.33 -18.34 -17.75
C GLU A 422 -48.29 -18.99 -19.15
N ALA A 423 -47.13 -19.48 -19.60
CA ALA A 423 -47.00 -20.18 -20.89
C ALA A 423 -47.77 -21.51 -20.91
N GLN A 424 -47.76 -22.28 -19.81
CA GLN A 424 -48.58 -23.49 -19.67
C GLN A 424 -50.08 -23.18 -19.77
N GLN A 425 -50.54 -22.09 -19.16
CA GLN A 425 -51.93 -21.65 -19.25
C GLN A 425 -52.30 -21.28 -20.70
N ARG A 426 -51.47 -20.53 -21.43
CA ARG A 426 -51.74 -20.22 -22.85
C ARG A 426 -51.80 -21.47 -23.74
N VAL A 427 -50.94 -22.47 -23.50
CA VAL A 427 -51.03 -23.78 -24.20
C VAL A 427 -52.36 -24.48 -23.87
N GLN A 428 -52.77 -24.51 -22.60
CA GLN A 428 -54.05 -25.11 -22.20
C GLN A 428 -55.26 -24.37 -22.79
N GLU A 429 -55.22 -23.04 -22.84
CA GLU A 429 -56.25 -22.21 -23.47
C GLU A 429 -56.33 -22.47 -24.98
N ALA A 430 -55.19 -22.49 -25.69
CA ALA A 430 -55.16 -22.81 -27.11
C ALA A 430 -55.67 -24.24 -27.42
N GLN A 431 -55.29 -25.24 -26.61
CA GLN A 431 -55.83 -26.60 -26.71
C GLN A 431 -57.35 -26.65 -26.45
N THR A 432 -57.85 -25.85 -25.50
CA THR A 432 -59.28 -25.78 -25.18
C THR A 432 -60.07 -25.09 -26.29
N GLN A 433 -59.54 -24.01 -26.85
CA GLN A 433 -60.13 -23.30 -27.99
C GLN A 433 -60.13 -24.14 -29.28
N LEU A 434 -59.13 -25.00 -29.47
CA LEU A 434 -59.04 -25.87 -30.64
C LEU A 434 -60.24 -26.85 -30.71
N GLY A 435 -60.80 -27.25 -29.57
CA GLY A 435 -62.09 -27.95 -29.44
C GLY A 435 -62.17 -29.37 -30.03
N VAL A 436 -61.17 -29.77 -30.81
CA VAL A 436 -61.06 -31.01 -31.58
C VAL A 436 -59.73 -31.66 -31.23
N LEU A 437 -59.74 -32.96 -30.90
CA LEU A 437 -58.54 -33.68 -30.42
C LEU A 437 -57.36 -33.63 -31.42
N ASP A 438 -57.66 -33.60 -32.72
CA ASP A 438 -56.68 -33.37 -33.78
C ASP A 438 -57.37 -32.86 -35.07
N PRO A 439 -57.07 -31.63 -35.53
CA PRO A 439 -57.56 -31.11 -36.81
C PRO A 439 -57.05 -31.88 -38.04
N GLN A 440 -55.89 -32.56 -37.95
CA GLN A 440 -55.41 -33.45 -39.01
C GLN A 440 -56.31 -34.70 -39.10
N ALA A 441 -56.67 -35.30 -37.97
CA ALA A 441 -57.66 -36.38 -37.92
C ALA A 441 -59.00 -35.97 -38.54
N GLU A 442 -59.59 -34.82 -38.18
CA GLU A 442 -60.85 -34.36 -38.79
C GLU A 442 -60.72 -34.16 -40.32
N SER A 443 -59.65 -33.51 -40.77
CA SER A 443 -59.35 -33.35 -42.20
C SER A 443 -59.22 -34.70 -42.92
N SER A 444 -58.55 -35.67 -42.28
CA SER A 444 -58.39 -37.05 -42.80
C SER A 444 -59.72 -37.81 -42.93
N VAL A 445 -60.68 -37.57 -42.02
CA VAL A 445 -62.01 -38.19 -42.09
C VAL A 445 -62.77 -37.69 -43.31
N VAL A 446 -62.79 -36.37 -43.55
CA VAL A 446 -63.43 -35.78 -44.73
C VAL A 446 -62.75 -36.24 -46.03
N MET A 447 -61.41 -36.32 -46.05
CA MET A 447 -60.66 -36.81 -47.23
C MET A 447 -60.90 -38.32 -47.49
N THR A 448 -61.07 -39.12 -46.43
CA THR A 448 -61.46 -40.54 -46.54
C THR A 448 -62.86 -40.67 -47.12
N GLN A 449 -63.81 -39.84 -46.68
CA GLN A 449 -65.17 -39.82 -47.21
C GLN A 449 -65.21 -39.44 -48.71
N ILE A 450 -64.42 -38.46 -49.14
CA ILE A 450 -64.27 -38.11 -50.57
C ILE A 450 -63.73 -39.30 -51.36
N THR A 451 -62.68 -39.97 -50.86
CA THR A 451 -62.11 -41.16 -51.50
C THR A 451 -63.15 -42.28 -51.67
N GLN A 452 -64.00 -42.49 -50.66
CA GLN A 452 -65.08 -43.49 -50.72
C GLN A 452 -66.15 -43.13 -51.75
N LEU A 453 -66.56 -41.85 -51.84
CA LEU A 453 -67.52 -41.38 -52.84
C LEU A 453 -66.92 -41.43 -54.26
N GLU A 454 -65.64 -41.11 -54.46
CA GLU A 454 -64.98 -41.21 -55.76
C GLU A 454 -64.85 -42.67 -56.25
N SER A 455 -64.71 -43.63 -55.33
CA SER A 455 -64.80 -45.06 -55.65
C SER A 455 -66.19 -45.45 -56.16
N GLN A 456 -67.26 -45.06 -55.46
CA GLN A 456 -68.65 -45.30 -55.87
C GLN A 456 -69.00 -44.62 -57.20
N LEU A 457 -68.50 -43.40 -57.43
CA LEU A 457 -68.65 -42.68 -58.71
C LEU A 457 -67.96 -43.43 -59.86
N THR A 458 -66.79 -44.02 -59.60
CA THR A 458 -66.03 -44.80 -60.60
C THR A 458 -66.76 -46.10 -60.94
N GLU A 459 -67.29 -46.81 -59.94
CA GLU A 459 -68.14 -47.99 -60.13
C GLU A 459 -69.40 -47.66 -60.96
N LYS A 460 -70.09 -46.57 -60.63
CA LYS A 460 -71.30 -46.13 -61.36
C LYS A 460 -71.03 -45.67 -62.79
N ARG A 461 -69.89 -45.03 -63.04
CA ARG A 461 -69.43 -44.70 -64.41
C ARG A 461 -69.12 -45.96 -65.22
N LEU A 462 -68.57 -47.01 -64.59
CA LEU A 462 -68.36 -48.31 -65.24
C LEU A 462 -69.68 -49.03 -65.54
N GLU A 463 -70.66 -49.02 -64.62
CA GLU A 463 -72.02 -49.54 -64.85
C GLU A 463 -72.67 -48.86 -66.06
N LEU A 464 -72.60 -47.52 -66.13
CA LEU A 464 -73.12 -46.76 -67.28
C LEU A 464 -72.43 -47.14 -68.60
N GLY A 465 -71.10 -47.32 -68.60
CA GLY A 465 -70.35 -47.76 -69.77
C GLY A 465 -70.77 -49.16 -70.26
N GLN A 466 -70.97 -50.10 -69.35
CA GLN A 466 -71.47 -51.44 -69.66
C GLN A 466 -72.90 -51.39 -70.24
N LEU A 467 -73.80 -50.59 -69.64
CA LEU A 467 -75.16 -50.41 -70.15
C LEU A 467 -75.19 -49.83 -71.57
N LEU A 468 -74.32 -48.85 -71.86
CA LEU A 468 -74.21 -48.22 -73.19
C LEU A 468 -73.50 -49.08 -74.24
N THR A 469 -72.82 -50.16 -73.84
CA THR A 469 -72.18 -51.12 -74.78
C THR A 469 -73.23 -52.00 -75.50
N ASN A 470 -74.45 -52.09 -74.97
CA ASN A 470 -75.56 -52.80 -75.62
C ASN A 470 -76.17 -51.94 -76.75
N PRO A 471 -76.30 -52.45 -78.01
CA PRO A 471 -76.89 -51.69 -79.13
C PRO A 471 -78.38 -51.35 -78.99
N ARG A 472 -79.09 -51.90 -78.00
CA ARG A 472 -80.44 -51.46 -77.58
C ARG A 472 -80.51 -51.38 -76.04
N PRO A 473 -80.01 -50.28 -75.44
CA PRO A 473 -79.94 -50.16 -73.98
C PRO A 473 -81.31 -49.88 -73.38
N VAL A 474 -81.54 -50.41 -72.17
CA VAL A 474 -82.78 -50.15 -71.40
C VAL A 474 -82.69 -48.75 -70.79
N GLN A 475 -83.40 -47.78 -71.37
CA GLN A 475 -83.23 -46.36 -71.04
C GLN A 475 -83.43 -46.05 -69.55
N SER A 476 -84.41 -46.66 -68.88
CA SER A 476 -84.63 -46.45 -67.44
C SER A 476 -83.44 -46.87 -66.55
N ARG A 477 -82.60 -47.83 -66.98
CA ARG A 477 -81.34 -48.16 -66.30
C ARG A 477 -80.23 -47.15 -66.60
N VAL A 478 -80.15 -46.68 -67.85
CA VAL A 478 -79.21 -45.64 -68.28
C VAL A 478 -79.49 -44.31 -67.56
N GLU A 479 -80.76 -43.94 -67.42
CA GLU A 479 -81.23 -42.76 -66.69
C GLU A 479 -80.99 -42.90 -65.19
N GLY A 480 -81.25 -44.08 -64.60
CA GLY A 480 -80.91 -44.39 -63.22
C GLY A 480 -79.41 -44.21 -62.92
N ALA A 481 -78.54 -44.85 -63.70
CA ALA A 481 -77.08 -44.75 -63.54
C ALA A 481 -76.56 -43.33 -63.75
N LYS A 482 -77.09 -42.57 -64.73
CA LYS A 482 -76.78 -41.13 -64.90
C LYS A 482 -77.22 -40.30 -63.69
N GLY A 483 -78.38 -40.60 -63.12
CA GLY A 483 -78.87 -39.95 -61.89
C GLY A 483 -78.00 -40.25 -60.67
N ASP A 484 -77.52 -41.48 -60.53
CA ASP A 484 -76.56 -41.85 -59.47
C ASP A 484 -75.23 -41.11 -59.63
N ILE A 485 -74.69 -41.06 -60.85
CA ILE A 485 -73.47 -40.32 -61.18
C ILE A 485 -73.62 -38.83 -60.83
N ALA A 486 -74.71 -38.18 -61.26
CA ALA A 486 -74.95 -36.78 -60.96
C ALA A 486 -75.09 -36.50 -59.45
N ARG A 487 -75.75 -37.40 -58.70
CA ARG A 487 -75.83 -37.30 -57.23
C ARG A 487 -74.48 -37.47 -56.55
N LEU A 488 -73.66 -38.41 -57.00
CA LEU A 488 -72.32 -38.64 -56.46
C LEU A 488 -71.36 -37.49 -56.80
N GLU A 489 -71.41 -36.97 -58.03
CA GLU A 489 -70.65 -35.77 -58.44
C GLU A 489 -71.05 -34.54 -57.61
N GLN A 490 -72.35 -34.31 -57.38
CA GLN A 490 -72.82 -33.26 -56.47
C GLN A 490 -72.34 -33.49 -55.03
N MET A 491 -72.45 -34.71 -54.50
CA MET A 491 -72.04 -35.03 -53.13
C MET A 491 -70.52 -34.87 -52.93
N ILE A 492 -69.70 -35.30 -53.90
CA ILE A 492 -68.25 -35.06 -53.89
C ILE A 492 -67.94 -33.56 -53.98
N ALA A 493 -68.69 -32.81 -54.80
CA ALA A 493 -68.53 -31.36 -54.86
C ALA A 493 -68.89 -30.70 -53.53
N GLU A 494 -69.96 -31.14 -52.85
CA GLU A 494 -70.37 -30.64 -51.54
C GLU A 494 -69.37 -31.02 -50.43
N THR A 495 -68.86 -32.25 -50.39
CA THR A 495 -67.81 -32.64 -49.42
C THR A 495 -66.46 -31.97 -49.72
N ARG A 496 -66.12 -31.72 -50.99
CA ARG A 496 -64.96 -30.87 -51.35
C ARG A 496 -65.19 -29.40 -51.00
N LYS A 497 -66.43 -28.91 -51.05
CA LYS A 497 -66.83 -27.57 -50.60
C LYS A 497 -66.78 -27.45 -49.07
N GLN A 498 -67.03 -28.54 -48.35
CA GLN A 498 -66.69 -28.66 -46.92
C GLN A 498 -65.17 -28.69 -46.66
N LEU A 499 -64.32 -29.05 -47.63
CA LEU A 499 -62.87 -28.85 -47.53
C LEU A 499 -62.43 -27.41 -47.78
N THR A 500 -63.05 -26.69 -48.72
CA THR A 500 -62.49 -25.44 -49.28
C THR A 500 -63.29 -24.15 -49.06
N GLN A 501 -64.53 -24.21 -48.58
CA GLN A 501 -65.24 -22.99 -48.14
C GLN A 501 -65.00 -22.70 -46.66
N ASP A 502 -64.91 -21.40 -46.38
CA ASP A 502 -65.02 -20.85 -45.05
C ASP A 502 -66.41 -21.16 -44.46
N ASN A 503 -66.46 -22.19 -43.63
CA ASN A 503 -67.03 -21.98 -42.30
C ASN A 503 -66.02 -21.13 -41.52
N ASP A 504 -66.45 -20.10 -40.78
CA ASP A 504 -65.56 -19.27 -39.95
C ASP A 504 -64.65 -20.12 -39.04
N THR A 505 -65.14 -21.30 -38.64
CA THR A 505 -64.42 -22.30 -37.85
C THR A 505 -63.12 -22.80 -38.49
N ARG A 506 -62.89 -22.69 -39.80
CA ARG A 506 -61.68 -23.25 -40.44
C ARG A 506 -60.51 -22.29 -40.66
N ASN A 507 -60.76 -21.03 -40.99
CA ASN A 507 -59.71 -20.01 -40.80
C ASN A 507 -59.38 -19.90 -39.30
N SER A 508 -60.38 -20.04 -38.43
CA SER A 508 -60.16 -20.18 -36.98
C SER A 508 -59.30 -21.40 -36.62
N LEU A 509 -59.56 -22.62 -37.12
CA LEU A 509 -58.70 -23.79 -36.85
C LEU A 509 -57.25 -23.61 -37.36
N ALA A 510 -57.05 -23.00 -38.54
CA ALA A 510 -55.72 -22.71 -39.05
C ALA A 510 -54.99 -21.66 -38.19
N GLN A 511 -55.71 -20.67 -37.67
CA GLN A 511 -55.19 -19.68 -36.74
C GLN A 511 -54.85 -20.29 -35.36
N ILE A 512 -55.78 -21.06 -34.76
CA ILE A 512 -55.60 -21.68 -33.43
C ILE A 512 -54.48 -22.74 -33.46
N THR A 513 -54.30 -23.50 -34.55
CA THR A 513 -53.14 -24.41 -34.68
C THR A 513 -51.81 -23.66 -34.84
N GLY A 514 -51.81 -22.45 -35.42
CA GLY A 514 -50.66 -21.56 -35.40
C GLY A 514 -50.38 -21.01 -34.00
N GLU A 515 -51.41 -20.55 -33.30
CA GLU A 515 -51.35 -20.00 -31.94
C GLU A 515 -50.91 -21.05 -30.92
N LEU A 516 -51.41 -22.29 -31.02
CA LEU A 516 -50.95 -23.43 -30.22
C LEU A 516 -49.46 -23.70 -30.42
N ARG A 517 -48.97 -23.73 -31.67
CA ARG A 517 -47.53 -23.92 -31.95
C ARG A 517 -46.67 -22.78 -31.42
N ILE A 518 -47.18 -21.54 -31.44
CA ILE A 518 -46.51 -20.39 -30.83
C ILE A 518 -46.47 -20.56 -29.30
N ALA A 519 -47.57 -20.96 -28.67
CA ALA A 519 -47.64 -21.21 -27.24
C ALA A 519 -46.75 -22.39 -26.79
N GLU A 520 -46.65 -23.46 -27.59
CA GLU A 520 -45.76 -24.60 -27.35
C GLU A 520 -44.27 -24.20 -27.47
N GLY A 521 -43.89 -23.46 -28.52
CA GLY A 521 -42.53 -22.94 -28.68
C GLY A 521 -42.13 -21.94 -27.59
N GLU A 522 -43.08 -21.07 -27.19
CA GLU A 522 -42.93 -20.15 -26.07
C GLU A 522 -42.74 -20.92 -24.76
N LEU A 523 -43.55 -21.96 -24.50
CA LEU A 523 -43.43 -22.80 -23.30
C LEU A 523 -42.06 -23.49 -23.22
N LEU A 524 -41.56 -24.06 -24.32
CA LEU A 524 -40.21 -24.63 -24.38
C LEU A 524 -39.14 -23.56 -24.06
N THR A 525 -39.24 -22.38 -24.69
CA THR A 525 -38.32 -21.25 -24.43
C THR A 525 -38.36 -20.80 -22.97
N ARG A 526 -39.54 -20.72 -22.34
CA ARG A 526 -39.66 -20.38 -20.91
C ARG A 526 -39.09 -21.49 -20.00
N GLN A 527 -39.20 -22.76 -20.37
CA GLN A 527 -38.59 -23.88 -19.63
C GLN A 527 -37.05 -23.83 -19.68
N GLU A 528 -36.46 -23.56 -20.85
CA GLU A 528 -35.01 -23.35 -20.99
C GLU A 528 -34.52 -22.15 -20.15
N LEU A 529 -35.27 -21.04 -20.16
CA LEU A 529 -34.97 -19.86 -19.34
C LEU A 529 -35.11 -20.14 -17.84
N LEU A 530 -36.09 -20.95 -17.41
CA LEU A 530 -36.23 -21.36 -16.01
C LEU A 530 -35.07 -22.27 -15.57
N ALA A 531 -34.60 -23.17 -16.43
CA ALA A 531 -33.41 -23.98 -16.17
C ALA A 531 -32.16 -23.08 -15.99
N SER A 532 -31.94 -22.12 -16.88
CA SER A 532 -30.83 -21.17 -16.73
C SER A 532 -30.97 -20.26 -15.50
N ALA A 533 -32.19 -19.88 -15.11
CA ALA A 533 -32.43 -19.13 -13.87
C ALA A 533 -32.15 -20.00 -12.62
N ALA A 534 -32.44 -21.30 -12.66
CA ALA A 534 -32.08 -22.24 -11.60
C ALA A 534 -30.56 -22.40 -11.46
N GLU A 535 -29.85 -22.57 -12.57
CA GLU A 535 -28.37 -22.61 -12.59
C GLU A 535 -27.75 -21.32 -12.03
N GLN A 536 -28.30 -20.14 -12.37
CA GLN A 536 -27.88 -18.86 -11.81
C GLN A 536 -28.15 -18.75 -10.30
N LEU A 537 -29.28 -19.30 -9.83
CA LEU A 537 -29.66 -19.33 -8.41
C LEU A 537 -28.83 -20.33 -7.59
N GLU A 538 -28.41 -21.45 -8.17
CA GLU A 538 -27.42 -22.36 -7.54
C GLU A 538 -26.02 -21.74 -7.54
N ALA A 539 -25.60 -21.12 -8.64
CA ALA A 539 -24.31 -20.42 -8.73
C ALA A 539 -24.23 -19.26 -7.71
N ALA A 540 -25.28 -18.46 -7.58
CA ALA A 540 -25.37 -17.39 -6.58
C ALA A 540 -25.31 -17.94 -5.15
N GLN A 541 -25.98 -19.05 -4.85
CA GLN A 541 -25.86 -19.70 -3.53
C GLN A 541 -24.45 -20.22 -3.26
N ILE A 542 -23.82 -20.86 -4.23
CA ILE A 542 -22.44 -21.36 -4.10
C ILE A 542 -21.48 -20.20 -3.86
N GLU A 543 -21.62 -19.11 -4.63
CA GLU A 543 -20.76 -17.93 -4.52
C GLU A 543 -20.99 -17.14 -3.22
N ALA A 544 -22.24 -16.97 -2.79
CA ALA A 544 -22.58 -16.36 -1.51
C ALA A 544 -22.07 -17.17 -0.30
N ASN A 545 -21.83 -18.47 -0.45
CA ASN A 545 -21.16 -19.31 0.55
C ASN A 545 -19.63 -19.26 0.47
N LYS A 546 -19.03 -19.10 -0.72
CA LYS A 546 -17.57 -18.92 -0.90
C LYS A 546 -17.06 -17.56 -0.43
N GLN A 547 -17.82 -16.49 -0.67
CA GLN A 547 -17.41 -15.12 -0.36
C GLN A 547 -17.42 -14.77 1.14
N VAL A 548 -17.59 -15.77 2.01
CA VAL A 548 -17.35 -15.64 3.45
C VAL A 548 -15.87 -15.33 3.66
N ARG A 549 -15.60 -14.06 3.98
CA ARG A 549 -14.36 -13.64 4.62
C ARG A 549 -14.51 -13.86 6.12
N TYR A 550 -13.44 -14.24 6.79
CA TYR A 550 -13.42 -14.41 8.24
C TYR A 550 -12.10 -13.93 8.85
N LEU A 551 -12.16 -13.49 10.10
CA LEU A 551 -11.00 -13.06 10.87
C LEU A 551 -10.38 -14.28 11.58
N SER A 552 -9.16 -14.64 11.18
CA SER A 552 -8.38 -15.72 11.78
C SER A 552 -7.39 -15.12 12.79
N MET A 553 -7.59 -15.36 14.08
CA MET A 553 -6.68 -14.90 15.14
C MET A 553 -5.47 -15.82 15.25
N SER A 554 -4.26 -15.27 15.09
CA SER A 554 -2.99 -15.99 15.32
C SER A 554 -2.43 -15.72 16.71
N VAL A 555 -2.63 -14.51 17.24
CA VAL A 555 -2.35 -14.16 18.65
C VAL A 555 -3.62 -13.53 19.23
N SER A 556 -4.25 -14.25 20.17
CA SER A 556 -5.40 -13.75 20.93
C SER A 556 -4.96 -12.67 21.94
N PRO A 557 -5.80 -11.66 22.23
CA PRO A 557 -5.53 -10.72 23.30
C PRO A 557 -5.51 -11.42 24.66
N ILE A 558 -4.50 -11.07 25.46
CA ILE A 558 -4.21 -11.55 26.81
C ILE A 558 -3.75 -10.32 27.63
N PRO A 559 -4.25 -10.12 28.86
CA PRO A 559 -3.89 -8.98 29.68
C PRO A 559 -2.42 -9.12 30.15
N PRO A 560 -1.56 -8.10 30.01
CA PRO A 560 -0.14 -8.22 30.36
C PRO A 560 0.09 -8.09 31.88
N ASP A 561 0.97 -8.93 32.42
CA ASP A 561 1.31 -8.95 33.85
C ASP A 561 2.11 -7.72 34.32
N GLU A 562 2.90 -7.11 33.43
CA GLU A 562 3.75 -5.94 33.73
C GLU A 562 3.39 -4.72 32.87
N ALA A 563 3.57 -3.53 33.43
CA ALA A 563 3.35 -2.26 32.74
C ALA A 563 4.37 -2.08 31.60
N THR A 564 3.89 -1.97 30.36
CA THR A 564 4.72 -1.88 29.16
C THR A 564 5.30 -0.47 28.96
N TYR A 565 4.61 0.55 29.50
CA TYR A 565 4.99 1.96 29.46
C TYR A 565 4.72 2.63 30.83
N PRO A 566 5.40 3.73 31.17
CA PRO A 566 6.57 4.28 30.48
C PRO A 566 7.81 3.38 30.68
N ARG A 567 8.66 3.27 29.66
CA ARG A 567 9.93 2.53 29.76
C ARG A 567 10.97 3.37 30.51
N ALA A 568 10.76 3.57 31.81
CA ALA A 568 11.39 4.61 32.61
C ALA A 568 12.92 4.71 32.42
N PHE A 569 13.65 3.59 32.54
CA PHE A 569 15.10 3.55 32.29
C PHE A 569 15.48 4.06 30.89
N GLN A 570 14.83 3.54 29.85
CA GLN A 570 15.11 3.90 28.45
C GLN A 570 14.80 5.38 28.20
N ASN A 571 13.66 5.87 28.70
CA ASN A 571 13.27 7.27 28.59
C ASN A 571 14.24 8.21 29.34
N THR A 572 14.75 7.82 30.52
CA THR A 572 15.76 8.61 31.25
C THR A 572 17.11 8.66 30.54
N LEU A 573 17.55 7.56 29.92
CA LEU A 573 18.78 7.52 29.15
C LEU A 573 18.66 8.39 27.88
N VAL A 574 17.51 8.35 27.20
CA VAL A 574 17.21 9.23 26.06
C VAL A 574 17.18 10.70 26.50
N ALA A 575 16.52 11.03 27.62
CA ALA A 575 16.52 12.39 28.17
C ALA A 575 17.94 12.88 28.50
N PHE A 576 18.77 12.04 29.13
CA PHE A 576 20.18 12.34 29.40
C PHE A 576 20.96 12.66 28.12
N LEU A 577 20.83 11.83 27.08
CA LEU A 577 21.50 12.02 25.80
C LEU A 577 21.02 13.29 25.08
N ILE A 578 19.72 13.62 25.15
CA ILE A 578 19.16 14.85 24.60
C ILE A 578 19.73 16.08 25.32
N PHE A 579 19.68 16.13 26.66
CA PHE A 579 20.24 17.26 27.41
C PHE A 579 21.76 17.39 27.23
N MET A 580 22.49 16.26 27.15
CA MET A 580 23.91 16.24 26.84
C MET A 580 24.21 16.77 25.43
N GLY A 581 23.43 16.37 24.42
CA GLY A 581 23.56 16.85 23.05
C GLY A 581 23.29 18.35 22.91
N ILE A 582 22.21 18.85 23.54
CA ILE A 582 21.87 20.28 23.60
C ILE A 582 22.98 21.07 24.31
N TYR A 583 23.48 20.58 25.44
CA TYR A 583 24.59 21.22 26.17
C TYR A 583 25.87 21.27 25.32
N LEU A 584 26.22 20.19 24.62
CA LEU A 584 27.38 20.16 23.72
C LEU A 584 27.23 21.16 22.57
N MET A 585 26.08 21.18 21.89
CA MET A 585 25.77 22.12 20.81
C MET A 585 25.90 23.58 21.29
N LEU A 586 25.22 23.94 22.38
CA LEU A 586 25.29 25.29 22.95
C LEU A 586 26.72 25.66 23.39
N SER A 587 27.47 24.70 23.96
CA SER A 587 28.86 24.95 24.36
C SER A 587 29.79 25.23 23.17
N LEU A 588 29.56 24.57 22.03
CA LEU A 588 30.28 24.79 20.78
C LEU A 588 29.91 26.16 20.19
N THR A 589 28.62 26.49 20.08
CA THR A 589 28.15 27.80 19.59
C THR A 589 28.71 28.95 20.44
N VAL A 590 28.70 28.83 21.78
CA VAL A 590 29.30 29.82 22.68
C VAL A 590 30.82 29.88 22.53
N SER A 591 31.50 28.78 22.23
CA SER A 591 32.95 28.80 21.95
C SER A 591 33.27 29.58 20.67
N ILE A 592 32.52 29.33 19.58
CA ILE A 592 32.69 30.01 18.29
C ILE A 592 32.37 31.51 18.42
N LEU A 593 31.23 31.85 19.04
CA LEU A 593 30.88 33.25 19.32
C LEU A 593 31.95 33.97 20.14
N ARG A 594 32.52 33.30 21.14
CA ARG A 594 33.58 33.87 21.97
C ARG A 594 34.89 34.06 21.22
N GLU A 595 35.23 33.17 20.28
CA GLU A 595 36.39 33.30 19.41
C GLU A 595 36.26 34.54 18.52
N GLN A 596 35.13 34.67 17.81
CA GLN A 596 34.82 35.80 16.92
C GLN A 596 34.71 37.17 17.63
N VAL A 597 34.41 37.19 18.95
CA VAL A 597 34.36 38.40 19.78
C VAL A 597 35.69 38.67 20.51
N SER A 598 36.69 37.79 20.36
CA SER A 598 38.03 37.93 20.95
C SER A 598 39.14 38.30 19.95
N THR A 599 38.80 38.36 18.66
CA THR A 599 39.63 38.83 17.54
C THR A 599 39.27 40.26 17.17
#